data_AF-A0A6A5HQE8-F1
#
_entry.id   AF-A0A6A5HQE8-F1
#
_cell.length_a   1.000
_cell.length_b   1.000
_cell.length_c   1.000
_cell.angle_alpha   90.00
_cell.angle_beta   90.00
_cell.angle_gamma   90.00
#
_symmetry.space_group_name_H-M   'P 1'
#
loop_
_entity.id
_entity.type
_entity.pdbx_description
1 polymer ?
#
loop_
_entity_poly.entity_id
_entity_poly.type
_entity_poly.pdbx_seq_one_letter_code
_entity_poly.pdbx_strand_id
1 'polypeptide(L)'
;MTCRGKNSLHELEKGKNYAEVDTLNVHQAGLDLSDDLFPNGINFSRLTLLNATNNEITRIGRRGFDKTRHVQFLYLSNNKIAHAQPDPFQSLEKLELLEMDDALDGNGEDKADMLRNFFKSKNNFIHLSKIELNKNRLDEILPKTFCGVQGLKRLELSNNRLQSFNFARSCLGELKALMLAGNLIQKIPADIWDFLPSVSSLDVSNNPLNCDCETVRLVRDDDVVFINQAETKCASPPEVEGKSIFELRKDYCSTARNPTGKSSFFQFIVLFVIAVGILFAYKKYRERLSHMSSAPVGYTNLQHEQAVEPEFV
;
A
#
# COMPACT_ATOMS: atom_id res chain seq x y z
N MET A 1 -35.97 -9.64 10.82
CA MET A 1 -35.78 -10.34 12.11
C MET A 1 -34.74 -9.63 12.95
N THR A 2 -34.84 -9.70 14.29
CA THR A 2 -33.83 -9.12 15.19
C THR A 2 -33.54 -10.09 16.33
N CYS A 3 -32.26 -10.44 16.52
CA CYS A 3 -31.80 -11.26 17.63
C CYS A 3 -31.15 -10.34 18.68
N ARG A 4 -31.66 -10.38 19.92
CA ARG A 4 -31.19 -9.54 21.03
C ARG A 4 -30.89 -10.38 22.26
N GLY A 5 -29.82 -10.02 22.96
CA GLY A 5 -29.42 -10.69 24.19
C GLY A 5 -28.35 -11.76 23.96
N LYS A 6 -27.79 -12.24 25.07
CA LYS A 6 -26.72 -13.25 25.07
C LYS A 6 -27.21 -14.53 24.39
N ASN A 7 -26.41 -15.12 23.52
CA ASN A 7 -26.69 -16.36 22.78
C ASN A 7 -27.95 -16.36 21.88
N SER A 8 -28.58 -15.22 21.61
CA SER A 8 -29.83 -15.14 20.83
C SER A 8 -29.77 -15.74 19.41
N LEU A 9 -28.59 -15.82 18.78
CA LEU A 9 -28.42 -16.58 17.53
C LEU A 9 -28.39 -18.11 17.72
N HIS A 10 -27.94 -18.60 18.89
CA HIS A 10 -27.88 -20.02 19.21
C HIS A 10 -29.22 -20.58 19.71
N GLU A 11 -30.12 -19.69 20.17
CA GLU A 11 -31.49 -20.00 20.58
C GLU A 11 -32.46 -20.14 19.39
N LEU A 12 -32.01 -19.87 18.16
CA LEU A 12 -32.78 -20.13 16.95
C LEU A 12 -33.16 -21.62 16.84
N GLU A 13 -34.40 -21.88 16.43
CA GLU A 13 -34.98 -23.22 16.39
C GLU A 13 -34.23 -24.11 15.38
N LYS A 14 -33.63 -25.19 15.90
CA LYS A 14 -32.79 -26.11 15.09
C LYS A 14 -33.61 -26.77 13.99
N GLY A 15 -33.05 -26.82 12.78
CA GLY A 15 -33.75 -27.37 11.61
C GLY A 15 -34.82 -26.47 11.00
N LYS A 16 -35.07 -25.27 11.54
CA LYS A 16 -36.06 -24.34 11.00
C LYS A 16 -35.54 -23.60 9.77
N ASN A 17 -36.38 -23.54 8.75
CA ASN A 17 -36.16 -22.71 7.58
C ASN A 17 -36.70 -21.30 7.85
N TYR A 18 -35.81 -20.31 7.91
CA TYR A 18 -36.17 -18.90 8.08
C TYR A 18 -36.32 -18.22 6.71
N ALA A 19 -37.07 -18.87 5.82
CA ALA A 19 -37.15 -18.51 4.40
C ALA A 19 -37.62 -17.07 4.17
N GLU A 20 -38.57 -16.58 4.97
CA GLU A 20 -39.14 -15.23 4.83
C GLU A 20 -38.30 -14.13 5.50
N VAL A 21 -37.13 -14.45 6.08
CA VAL A 21 -36.25 -13.45 6.70
C VAL A 21 -35.30 -12.88 5.65
N ASP A 22 -35.53 -11.62 5.26
CA ASP A 22 -34.67 -10.83 4.38
C ASP A 22 -33.56 -10.07 5.14
N THR A 23 -33.86 -9.64 6.36
CA THR A 23 -33.04 -8.76 7.19
C THR A 23 -32.81 -9.41 8.55
N LEU A 24 -31.56 -9.50 9.00
CA LEU A 24 -31.20 -9.97 10.34
C LEU A 24 -30.33 -8.93 11.05
N ASN A 25 -30.90 -8.28 12.07
CA ASN A 25 -30.17 -7.40 12.97
C ASN A 25 -29.75 -8.18 14.23
N VAL A 26 -28.48 -8.11 14.61
CA VAL A 26 -27.92 -8.85 15.75
C VAL A 26 -27.34 -7.88 16.77
N HIS A 27 -27.84 -7.95 18.01
CA HIS A 27 -27.29 -7.24 19.16
C HIS A 27 -27.09 -8.24 20.31
N GLN A 28 -25.93 -8.90 20.31
CA GLN A 28 -25.62 -10.00 21.22
C GLN A 28 -24.30 -9.72 21.96
N ALA A 29 -24.38 -9.67 23.29
CA ALA A 29 -23.20 -9.57 24.14
C ALA A 29 -22.33 -10.84 23.99
N GLY A 30 -21.04 -10.66 23.73
CA GLY A 30 -20.12 -11.77 23.44
C GLY A 30 -20.42 -12.45 22.09
N LEU A 31 -20.93 -11.71 21.12
CA LEU A 31 -21.02 -12.19 19.73
C LEU A 31 -19.61 -12.24 19.12
N ASP A 32 -19.28 -13.39 18.56
CA ASP A 32 -18.17 -13.55 17.64
C ASP A 32 -18.69 -14.31 16.41
N LEU A 33 -18.13 -14.05 15.23
CA LEU A 33 -18.62 -14.61 13.97
C LEU A 33 -17.96 -15.96 13.68
N SER A 34 -18.03 -16.87 14.65
CA SER A 34 -17.37 -18.18 14.64
C SER A 34 -17.98 -19.17 13.62
N ASP A 35 -17.29 -20.28 13.39
CA ASP A 35 -17.74 -21.35 12.46
C ASP A 35 -19.10 -21.99 12.84
N ASP A 36 -19.54 -21.80 14.08
CA ASP A 36 -20.79 -22.29 14.66
C ASP A 36 -21.83 -21.18 14.93
N LEU A 37 -21.65 -19.98 14.33
CA LEU A 37 -22.49 -18.78 14.48
C LEU A 37 -24.01 -19.06 14.43
N PHE A 38 -24.43 -20.03 13.63
CA PHE A 38 -25.82 -20.48 13.51
C PHE A 38 -25.97 -21.97 13.84
N PRO A 39 -26.99 -22.37 14.64
CA PRO A 39 -27.32 -23.76 14.87
C PRO A 39 -27.51 -24.61 13.60
N ASN A 40 -27.15 -25.89 13.72
CA ASN A 40 -27.29 -26.86 12.63
C ASN A 40 -28.73 -26.96 12.11
N GLY A 41 -28.86 -27.11 10.78
CA GLY A 41 -30.14 -27.22 10.09
C GLY A 41 -30.86 -25.89 9.81
N ILE A 42 -30.35 -24.76 10.29
CA ILE A 42 -30.86 -23.44 9.93
C ILE A 42 -30.51 -23.10 8.48
N ASN A 43 -31.47 -22.50 7.77
CA ASN A 43 -31.29 -21.92 6.45
C ASN A 43 -31.94 -20.53 6.38
N PHE A 44 -31.22 -19.58 5.78
CA PHE A 44 -31.67 -18.22 5.51
C PHE A 44 -31.66 -18.01 3.99
N SER A 45 -32.66 -18.56 3.30
CA SER A 45 -32.69 -18.62 1.82
C SER A 45 -32.95 -17.27 1.13
N ARG A 46 -33.53 -16.28 1.84
CA ARG A 46 -33.82 -14.94 1.30
C ARG A 46 -33.11 -13.81 2.05
N LEU A 47 -32.21 -14.12 2.99
CA LEU A 47 -31.50 -13.12 3.79
C LEU A 47 -30.50 -12.36 2.92
N THR A 48 -30.80 -11.09 2.65
CA THR A 48 -29.99 -10.16 1.88
C THR A 48 -29.18 -9.22 2.77
N LEU A 49 -29.63 -8.96 4.00
CA LEU A 49 -29.00 -8.00 4.92
C LEU A 49 -28.67 -8.66 6.27
N LEU A 50 -27.38 -8.69 6.62
CA LEU A 50 -26.91 -9.07 7.95
C LEU A 50 -26.23 -7.86 8.60
N ASN A 51 -26.82 -7.38 9.71
CA ASN A 51 -26.30 -6.28 10.49
C ASN A 51 -25.85 -6.76 11.86
N ALA A 52 -24.55 -6.69 12.11
CA ALA A 52 -23.91 -6.91 13.41
C ALA A 52 -23.07 -5.68 13.85
N THR A 53 -23.44 -4.48 13.37
CA THR A 53 -22.86 -3.20 13.80
C THR A 53 -23.15 -2.93 15.29
N ASN A 54 -22.21 -2.27 15.98
CA ASN A 54 -22.26 -2.00 17.42
C ASN A 54 -22.34 -3.29 18.26
N ASN A 55 -21.43 -4.23 18.02
CA ASN A 55 -21.19 -5.37 18.90
C ASN A 55 -19.73 -5.34 19.40
N GLU A 56 -19.33 -6.38 20.11
CA GLU A 56 -17.97 -6.55 20.65
C GLU A 56 -17.28 -7.73 19.93
N ILE A 57 -17.48 -7.86 18.61
CA ILE A 57 -16.92 -8.95 17.81
C ILE A 57 -15.40 -8.81 17.78
N THR A 58 -14.70 -9.86 18.20
CA THR A 58 -13.23 -9.92 18.20
C THR A 58 -12.65 -10.85 17.13
N ARG A 59 -13.41 -11.88 16.74
CA ARG A 59 -12.96 -12.87 15.75
C ARG A 59 -13.99 -13.23 14.69
N ILE A 60 -13.51 -13.49 13.48
CA ILE A 60 -14.30 -14.02 12.34
C ILE A 60 -13.78 -15.42 11.95
N GLY A 61 -14.67 -16.41 11.94
CA GLY A 61 -14.44 -17.77 11.48
C GLY A 61 -14.60 -17.92 9.97
N ARG A 62 -14.08 -19.02 9.43
CA ARG A 62 -14.10 -19.30 7.98
C ARG A 62 -15.47 -19.76 7.47
N ARG A 63 -16.33 -20.28 8.35
CA ARG A 63 -17.65 -20.86 8.00
C ARG A 63 -18.84 -20.16 8.65
N GLY A 64 -18.63 -19.08 9.41
CA GLY A 64 -19.72 -18.37 10.10
C GLY A 64 -20.85 -17.93 9.16
N PHE A 65 -20.52 -17.60 7.91
CA PHE A 65 -21.47 -17.15 6.89
C PHE A 65 -22.03 -18.26 5.98
N ASP A 66 -21.72 -19.54 6.23
CA ASP A 66 -22.12 -20.66 5.36
C ASP A 66 -23.65 -20.84 5.22
N LYS A 67 -24.41 -20.29 6.18
CA LYS A 67 -25.88 -20.28 6.21
C LYS A 67 -26.52 -19.01 5.62
N THR A 68 -25.72 -18.00 5.30
CA THR A 68 -26.16 -16.65 4.90
C THR A 68 -25.61 -16.25 3.53
N ARG A 69 -25.47 -17.22 2.62
CA ARG A 69 -24.82 -17.06 1.30
C ARG A 69 -25.46 -16.02 0.37
N HIS A 70 -26.71 -15.69 0.63
CA HIS A 70 -27.50 -14.73 -0.12
C HIS A 70 -27.31 -13.27 0.34
N VAL A 71 -26.54 -13.03 1.40
CA VAL A 71 -26.30 -11.68 1.92
C VAL A 71 -25.57 -10.84 0.89
N GLN A 72 -26.19 -9.71 0.57
CA GLN A 72 -25.70 -8.62 -0.29
C GLN A 72 -25.12 -7.48 0.54
N PHE A 73 -25.67 -7.23 1.74
CA PHE A 73 -25.29 -6.13 2.61
C PHE A 73 -24.82 -6.67 3.97
N LEU A 74 -23.52 -6.57 4.25
CA LEU A 74 -22.92 -6.99 5.51
C LEU A 74 -22.39 -5.78 6.28
N TYR A 75 -23.00 -5.50 7.43
CA TYR A 75 -22.63 -4.39 8.31
C TYR A 75 -21.94 -4.91 9.58
N LEU A 76 -20.66 -4.55 9.76
CA LEU A 76 -19.80 -4.95 10.87
C LEU A 76 -19.15 -3.75 11.59
N SER A 77 -19.58 -2.52 11.31
CA SER A 77 -19.01 -1.30 11.87
C SER A 77 -19.10 -1.23 13.40
N ASN A 78 -18.21 -0.47 14.04
CA ASN A 78 -18.12 -0.34 15.50
C ASN A 78 -18.01 -1.71 16.20
N ASN A 79 -16.90 -2.39 15.97
CA ASN A 79 -16.53 -3.70 16.53
C ASN A 79 -15.01 -3.70 16.85
N LYS A 80 -14.45 -4.83 17.32
CA LYS A 80 -13.04 -4.93 17.75
C LYS A 80 -12.33 -6.14 17.14
N ILE A 81 -12.53 -6.34 15.84
CA ILE A 81 -12.04 -7.51 15.10
C ILE A 81 -10.52 -7.44 15.03
N ALA A 82 -9.85 -8.27 15.85
CA ALA A 82 -8.40 -8.42 15.89
C ALA A 82 -7.92 -9.71 15.19
N HIS A 83 -8.81 -10.68 14.99
CA HIS A 83 -8.46 -12.00 14.47
C HIS A 83 -9.45 -12.49 13.41
N ALA A 84 -8.94 -13.15 12.38
CA ALA A 84 -9.79 -13.85 11.42
C ALA A 84 -9.12 -15.09 10.86
N GLN A 85 -9.94 -16.09 10.55
CA GLN A 85 -9.51 -17.22 9.73
C GLN A 85 -9.42 -16.80 8.25
N PRO A 86 -8.64 -17.52 7.41
CA PRO A 86 -8.52 -17.20 5.98
C PRO A 86 -9.85 -17.31 5.22
N ASP A 87 -10.05 -16.39 4.26
CA ASP A 87 -11.19 -16.33 3.36
C ASP A 87 -12.57 -16.36 4.09
N PRO A 88 -12.80 -15.56 5.14
CA PRO A 88 -14.00 -15.68 5.98
C PRO A 88 -15.30 -15.37 5.22
N PHE A 89 -15.22 -14.50 4.21
CA PHE A 89 -16.36 -14.11 3.37
C PHE A 89 -16.52 -15.00 2.13
N GLN A 90 -15.82 -16.14 2.03
CA GLN A 90 -15.85 -17.02 0.83
C GLN A 90 -17.25 -17.49 0.42
N SER A 91 -18.16 -17.71 1.39
CA SER A 91 -19.52 -18.20 1.15
C SER A 91 -20.53 -17.09 0.85
N LEU A 92 -20.13 -15.82 0.90
CA LEU A 92 -20.97 -14.66 0.56
C LEU A 92 -20.92 -14.39 -0.95
N GLU A 93 -21.46 -15.33 -1.72
CA GLU A 93 -21.42 -15.35 -3.19
C GLU A 93 -22.13 -14.14 -3.83
N LYS A 94 -23.05 -13.49 -3.11
CA LYS A 94 -23.84 -12.32 -3.55
C LYS A 94 -23.45 -11.00 -2.89
N LEU A 95 -22.33 -10.92 -2.17
CA LEU A 95 -21.97 -9.71 -1.42
C LEU A 95 -21.80 -8.50 -2.37
N GLU A 96 -22.54 -7.43 -2.11
CA GLU A 96 -22.55 -6.18 -2.89
C GLU A 96 -21.92 -5.01 -2.13
N LEU A 97 -22.05 -5.00 -0.80
CA LEU A 97 -21.52 -4.01 0.12
C LEU A 97 -21.01 -4.67 1.41
N LEU A 98 -19.80 -4.28 1.81
CA LEU A 98 -19.19 -4.62 3.10
C LEU A 98 -18.84 -3.34 3.85
N GLU A 99 -19.50 -3.10 4.98
CA GLU A 99 -19.24 -1.96 5.86
C GLU A 99 -18.49 -2.44 7.12
N MET A 100 -17.30 -1.88 7.35
CA MET A 100 -16.42 -2.22 8.47
C MET A 100 -15.79 -0.95 9.06
N ASP A 101 -16.57 0.12 9.21
CA ASP A 101 -16.08 1.38 9.76
C ASP A 101 -15.83 1.26 11.27
N ASP A 102 -14.65 1.69 11.75
CA ASP A 102 -14.20 1.54 13.15
C ASP A 102 -14.43 0.11 13.71
N ALA A 103 -14.08 -0.90 12.90
CA ALA A 103 -14.37 -2.32 13.18
C ALA A 103 -13.13 -3.16 13.50
N LEU A 104 -11.93 -2.69 13.13
CA LEU A 104 -10.67 -3.44 13.24
C LEU A 104 -9.84 -3.01 14.46
N ASP A 105 -9.37 -3.99 15.21
CA ASP A 105 -8.44 -3.83 16.34
C ASP A 105 -7.08 -4.50 16.03
N GLY A 106 -6.09 -4.35 16.91
CA GLY A 106 -4.71 -4.79 16.70
C GLY A 106 -3.79 -3.73 16.09
N ASN A 107 -2.55 -4.13 15.78
CA ASN A 107 -1.54 -3.23 15.21
C ASN A 107 -1.70 -3.06 13.68
N GLY A 108 -0.89 -2.19 13.06
CA GLY A 108 -0.99 -1.88 11.63
C GLY A 108 -0.69 -3.08 10.71
N GLU A 109 0.33 -3.87 11.03
CA GLU A 109 0.75 -5.06 10.26
C GLU A 109 -0.31 -6.15 10.34
N ASP A 110 -0.80 -6.47 11.54
CA ASP A 110 -1.90 -7.43 11.78
C ASP A 110 -3.13 -7.08 10.93
N LYS A 111 -3.50 -5.79 10.90
CA LYS A 111 -4.65 -5.28 10.13
C LYS A 111 -4.44 -5.39 8.63
N ALA A 112 -3.26 -5.02 8.12
CA ALA A 112 -2.93 -5.07 6.71
C ALA A 112 -2.93 -6.52 6.19
N ASP A 113 -2.37 -7.46 6.97
CA ASP A 113 -2.37 -8.88 6.66
C ASP A 113 -3.77 -9.51 6.78
N MET A 114 -4.56 -9.13 7.78
CA MET A 114 -5.96 -9.56 7.94
C MET A 114 -6.84 -9.11 6.76
N LEU A 115 -6.73 -7.83 6.34
CA LEU A 115 -7.44 -7.33 5.16
C LEU A 115 -7.05 -8.09 3.88
N ARG A 116 -5.76 -8.39 3.69
CA ARG A 116 -5.30 -9.23 2.57
C ARG A 116 -5.92 -10.63 2.63
N ASN A 117 -6.11 -11.20 3.82
CA ASN A 117 -6.72 -12.52 4.02
C ASN A 117 -8.26 -12.53 3.87
N PHE A 118 -8.94 -11.38 4.02
CA PHE A 118 -10.39 -11.26 3.73
C PHE A 118 -10.70 -11.47 2.25
N PHE A 119 -9.87 -10.91 1.38
CA PHE A 119 -10.14 -10.80 -0.06
C PHE A 119 -9.28 -11.71 -0.95
N LYS A 120 -8.62 -12.72 -0.36
CA LYS A 120 -7.84 -13.75 -1.09
C LYS A 120 -8.71 -14.90 -1.65
N SER A 121 -10.03 -14.79 -1.49
CA SER A 121 -10.99 -15.87 -1.74
C SER A 121 -11.14 -16.26 -3.22
N LYS A 122 -11.60 -17.50 -3.44
CA LYS A 122 -11.84 -18.09 -4.77
C LYS A 122 -13.07 -17.55 -5.50
N ASN A 123 -13.96 -16.83 -4.81
CA ASN A 123 -15.22 -16.34 -5.39
C ASN A 123 -15.03 -15.03 -6.20
N ASN A 124 -13.82 -14.45 -6.21
CA ASN A 124 -13.43 -13.22 -6.91
C ASN A 124 -14.29 -11.97 -6.63
N PHE A 125 -15.19 -12.04 -5.63
CA PHE A 125 -16.15 -11.02 -5.22
C PHE A 125 -16.68 -10.16 -6.39
N ILE A 126 -17.17 -10.80 -7.46
CA ILE A 126 -17.59 -10.13 -8.70
C ILE A 126 -18.79 -9.19 -8.52
N HIS A 127 -19.56 -9.36 -7.45
CA HIS A 127 -20.69 -8.51 -7.08
C HIS A 127 -20.32 -7.40 -6.08
N LEU A 128 -19.18 -7.49 -5.39
CA LEU A 128 -18.81 -6.58 -4.29
C LEU A 128 -18.40 -5.23 -4.85
N SER A 129 -19.35 -4.31 -4.85
CA SER A 129 -19.24 -3.01 -5.48
C SER A 129 -18.71 -1.91 -4.55
N LYS A 130 -18.95 -2.03 -3.24
CA LYS A 130 -18.51 -1.07 -2.22
C LYS A 130 -17.85 -1.77 -1.02
N ILE A 131 -16.70 -1.26 -0.60
CA ILE A 131 -16.04 -1.63 0.66
C ILE A 131 -15.86 -0.34 1.49
N GLU A 132 -16.27 -0.37 2.75
CA GLU A 132 -16.12 0.74 3.69
C GLU A 132 -15.20 0.33 4.83
N LEU A 133 -14.07 1.03 4.96
CA LEU A 133 -12.99 0.76 5.92
C LEU A 133 -12.54 2.04 6.64
N ASN A 134 -13.43 3.01 6.82
CA ASN A 134 -13.08 4.27 7.47
C ASN A 134 -12.72 4.06 8.95
N LYS A 135 -11.92 4.98 9.52
CA LYS A 135 -11.61 5.04 10.97
C LYS A 135 -10.88 3.83 11.58
N ASN A 136 -10.51 2.83 10.79
CA ASN A 136 -9.82 1.60 11.26
C ASN A 136 -8.36 1.79 11.70
N ARG A 137 -7.83 3.02 11.64
CA ARG A 137 -6.44 3.38 11.99
C ARG A 137 -5.40 2.60 11.19
N LEU A 138 -5.71 2.31 9.92
CA LEU A 138 -4.84 1.58 9.00
C LEU A 138 -3.61 2.42 8.67
N ASP A 139 -2.42 1.87 8.92
CA ASP A 139 -1.14 2.53 8.64
C ASP A 139 -0.67 2.29 7.20
N GLU A 140 -1.01 1.12 6.64
CA GLU A 140 -0.76 0.76 5.24
C GLU A 140 -1.89 -0.11 4.66
N ILE A 141 -1.90 -0.25 3.33
CA ILE A 141 -2.64 -1.28 2.60
C ILE A 141 -1.63 -2.01 1.71
N LEU A 142 -1.54 -3.33 1.85
CA LEU A 142 -0.65 -4.11 0.99
C LEU A 142 -1.11 -4.05 -0.47
N PRO A 143 -0.19 -3.92 -1.46
CA PRO A 143 -0.57 -3.67 -2.86
C PRO A 143 -1.47 -4.73 -3.50
N LYS A 144 -1.53 -5.94 -2.92
CA LYS A 144 -2.36 -7.04 -3.41
C LYS A 144 -3.65 -7.30 -2.61
N THR A 145 -3.95 -6.48 -1.60
CA THR A 145 -5.10 -6.69 -0.70
C THR A 145 -6.42 -6.85 -1.45
N PHE A 146 -6.73 -5.99 -2.43
CA PHE A 146 -8.01 -6.02 -3.15
C PHE A 146 -7.97 -6.74 -4.51
N CYS A 147 -6.92 -7.50 -4.82
CA CYS A 147 -6.81 -8.18 -6.13
C CYS A 147 -7.87 -9.25 -6.38
N GLY A 148 -8.41 -9.86 -5.31
CA GLY A 148 -9.53 -10.79 -5.40
C GLY A 148 -10.91 -10.13 -5.45
N VAL A 149 -11.01 -8.79 -5.50
CA VAL A 149 -12.30 -8.07 -5.55
C VAL A 149 -12.53 -7.46 -6.92
N GLN A 150 -12.97 -8.29 -7.87
CA GLN A 150 -13.10 -7.90 -9.28
C GLN A 150 -14.25 -6.92 -9.53
N GLY A 151 -15.29 -6.94 -8.70
CA GLY A 151 -16.46 -6.05 -8.84
C GLY A 151 -16.32 -4.65 -8.22
N LEU A 152 -15.19 -4.32 -7.59
CA LEU A 152 -15.09 -3.14 -6.72
C LEU A 152 -15.15 -1.83 -7.51
N LYS A 153 -16.17 -1.00 -7.22
CA LYS A 153 -16.40 0.31 -7.85
C LYS A 153 -16.11 1.47 -6.91
N ARG A 154 -16.26 1.27 -5.59
CA ARG A 154 -16.02 2.31 -4.58
C ARG A 154 -15.30 1.74 -3.35
N LEU A 155 -14.25 2.42 -2.94
CA LEU A 155 -13.44 2.07 -1.76
C LEU A 155 -13.33 3.28 -0.83
N GLU A 156 -13.85 3.13 0.40
CA GLU A 156 -13.74 4.15 1.45
C GLU A 156 -12.60 3.78 2.41
N LEU A 157 -11.58 4.64 2.50
CA LEU A 157 -10.42 4.50 3.40
C LEU A 157 -10.19 5.77 4.22
N SER A 158 -11.22 6.60 4.39
CA SER A 158 -11.12 7.91 5.02
C SER A 158 -10.87 7.80 6.54
N ASN A 159 -10.22 8.78 7.13
CA ASN A 159 -9.90 8.85 8.56
C ASN A 159 -9.05 7.66 9.06
N ASN A 160 -8.14 7.15 8.23
CA ASN A 160 -7.12 6.18 8.62
C ASN A 160 -5.77 6.89 8.89
N ARG A 161 -4.65 6.16 8.90
CA ARG A 161 -3.30 6.68 9.14
C ARG A 161 -2.37 6.46 7.94
N LEU A 162 -2.94 6.27 6.75
CA LEU A 162 -2.18 5.94 5.54
C LEU A 162 -1.23 7.08 5.18
N GLN A 163 0.07 6.82 5.15
CA GLN A 163 1.09 7.80 4.73
C GLN A 163 1.28 7.81 3.21
N SER A 164 0.91 6.72 2.55
CA SER A 164 0.92 6.53 1.12
C SER A 164 -0.11 5.44 0.75
N PHE A 165 -0.35 5.26 -0.55
CA PHE A 165 -1.16 4.18 -1.08
C PHE A 165 -0.56 3.73 -2.42
N ASN A 166 -0.58 2.43 -2.67
CA ASN A 166 -0.12 1.82 -3.92
C ASN A 166 -0.87 0.50 -4.09
N PHE A 167 -1.45 0.28 -5.26
CA PHE A 167 -2.14 -0.96 -5.61
C PHE A 167 -1.45 -1.62 -6.79
N ALA A 168 -1.44 -2.96 -6.83
CA ALA A 168 -0.84 -3.67 -7.94
C ALA A 168 -1.62 -3.40 -9.25
N ARG A 169 -0.92 -3.02 -10.33
CA ARG A 169 -1.45 -2.57 -11.64
C ARG A 169 -2.51 -3.46 -12.30
N SER A 170 -2.67 -4.72 -11.88
CA SER A 170 -3.65 -5.68 -12.42
C SER A 170 -4.85 -5.90 -11.49
N CYS A 171 -5.05 -5.03 -10.52
CA CYS A 171 -6.08 -5.11 -9.49
C CYS A 171 -6.91 -3.82 -9.51
N LEU A 172 -8.12 -3.83 -8.92
CA LEU A 172 -9.01 -2.66 -8.88
C LEU A 172 -9.41 -2.08 -10.27
N GLY A 173 -9.41 -2.91 -11.31
CA GLY A 173 -9.67 -2.47 -12.70
C GLY A 173 -11.05 -1.84 -12.94
N GLU A 174 -12.04 -2.10 -12.09
CA GLU A 174 -13.39 -1.49 -12.13
C GLU A 174 -13.57 -0.30 -11.17
N LEU A 175 -12.55 0.05 -10.37
CA LEU A 175 -12.68 1.07 -9.32
C LEU A 175 -12.91 2.45 -9.94
N LYS A 176 -14.05 3.07 -9.61
CA LYS A 176 -14.43 4.42 -10.07
C LYS A 176 -14.19 5.49 -9.02
N ALA A 177 -14.35 5.15 -7.74
CA ALA A 177 -14.25 6.09 -6.63
C ALA A 177 -13.31 5.58 -5.52
N LEU A 178 -12.29 6.38 -5.18
CA LEU A 178 -11.34 6.12 -4.10
C LEU A 178 -11.34 7.28 -3.10
N MET A 179 -11.79 7.05 -1.87
CA MET A 179 -11.90 8.08 -0.84
C MET A 179 -10.82 7.87 0.23
N LEU A 180 -9.90 8.83 0.35
CA LEU A 180 -8.73 8.81 1.24
C LEU A 180 -8.69 10.05 2.15
N ALA A 181 -9.82 10.74 2.34
CA ALA A 181 -9.90 11.96 3.13
C ALA A 181 -9.42 11.75 4.57
N GLY A 182 -8.71 12.70 5.16
CA GLY A 182 -8.29 12.62 6.57
C GLY A 182 -7.27 11.52 6.87
N ASN A 183 -6.31 11.29 5.97
CA ASN A 183 -5.17 10.39 6.17
C ASN A 183 -3.88 11.19 6.40
N LEU A 184 -2.71 10.53 6.34
CA LEU A 184 -1.39 11.13 6.50
C LEU A 184 -0.63 11.23 5.16
N ILE A 185 -1.36 11.24 4.04
CA ILE A 185 -0.77 11.19 2.69
C ILE A 185 -0.05 12.50 2.39
N GLN A 186 1.25 12.42 2.14
CA GLN A 186 2.06 13.57 1.75
C GLN A 186 2.20 13.72 0.24
N LYS A 187 2.11 12.63 -0.53
CA LYS A 187 2.25 12.67 -1.99
C LYS A 187 1.30 11.70 -2.67
N ILE A 188 0.69 12.17 -3.76
CA ILE A 188 -0.07 11.33 -4.68
C ILE A 188 0.93 10.75 -5.70
N PRO A 189 0.98 9.42 -5.92
CA PRO A 189 1.88 8.84 -6.91
C PRO A 189 1.60 9.37 -8.32
N ALA A 190 2.63 9.81 -9.06
CA ALA A 190 2.47 10.29 -10.44
C ALA A 190 1.95 9.21 -11.40
N ASP A 191 2.19 7.94 -11.11
CA ASP A 191 1.70 6.79 -11.88
C ASP A 191 0.38 6.22 -11.32
N ILE A 192 -0.38 6.98 -10.52
CA ILE A 192 -1.68 6.54 -9.99
C ILE A 192 -2.62 6.02 -11.08
N TRP A 193 -2.64 6.64 -12.26
CA TRP A 193 -3.47 6.20 -13.38
C TRP A 193 -2.96 4.92 -14.07
N ASP A 194 -1.67 4.56 -13.93
CA ASP A 194 -1.13 3.26 -14.40
C ASP A 194 -1.71 2.07 -13.61
N PHE A 195 -2.09 2.28 -12.35
CA PHE A 195 -2.62 1.24 -11.47
C PHE A 195 -4.07 1.43 -11.02
N LEU A 196 -4.69 2.58 -11.29
CA LEU A 196 -6.11 2.86 -11.10
C LEU A 196 -6.75 3.45 -12.38
N PRO A 197 -6.68 2.78 -13.54
CA PRO A 197 -7.06 3.35 -14.84
C PRO A 197 -8.56 3.63 -15.02
N SER A 198 -9.39 3.19 -14.05
CA SER A 198 -10.85 3.36 -14.06
C SER A 198 -11.34 4.49 -13.16
N VAL A 199 -10.48 5.08 -12.31
CA VAL A 199 -10.90 6.03 -11.27
C VAL A 199 -11.24 7.37 -11.90
N SER A 200 -12.49 7.81 -11.70
CA SER A 200 -13.00 9.11 -12.11
C SER A 200 -13.39 10.01 -10.94
N SER A 201 -13.19 9.54 -9.70
CA SER A 201 -13.49 10.29 -8.48
C SER A 201 -12.50 9.97 -7.36
N LEU A 202 -11.78 10.98 -6.89
CA LEU A 202 -10.74 10.85 -5.87
C LEU A 202 -10.95 11.90 -4.77
N ASP A 203 -10.99 11.46 -3.51
CA ASP A 203 -10.95 12.37 -2.36
C ASP A 203 -9.63 12.20 -1.62
N VAL A 204 -8.84 13.27 -1.56
CA VAL A 204 -7.58 13.39 -0.82
C VAL A 204 -7.59 14.60 0.12
N SER A 205 -8.78 15.14 0.41
CA SER A 205 -8.95 16.27 1.33
C SER A 205 -8.43 15.96 2.73
N ASN A 206 -8.10 17.00 3.51
CA ASN A 206 -7.62 16.85 4.89
C ASN A 206 -6.39 15.91 5.05
N ASN A 207 -5.52 15.86 4.03
CA ASN A 207 -4.23 15.18 4.07
C ASN A 207 -3.07 16.20 4.11
N PRO A 208 -1.91 15.87 4.70
CA PRO A 208 -0.74 16.74 4.78
C PRO A 208 0.03 16.81 3.45
N LEU A 209 -0.65 17.19 2.36
CA LEU A 209 -0.11 17.14 1.00
C LEU A 209 1.09 18.09 0.80
N ASN A 210 2.14 17.56 0.19
CA ASN A 210 3.23 18.31 -0.41
C ASN A 210 2.83 18.70 -1.84
N CYS A 211 2.46 19.95 -2.01
CA CYS A 211 2.09 20.56 -3.27
C CYS A 211 3.33 20.87 -4.12
N ASP A 212 4.11 19.83 -4.44
CA ASP A 212 5.18 19.90 -5.44
C ASP A 212 4.61 20.06 -6.86
N CYS A 213 5.47 20.35 -7.83
CA CYS A 213 5.05 20.55 -9.23
C CYS A 213 4.55 19.26 -9.93
N GLU A 214 4.68 18.10 -9.29
CA GLU A 214 4.20 16.82 -9.79
C GLU A 214 2.75 16.63 -9.35
N THR A 215 2.51 16.75 -8.05
CA THR A 215 1.18 16.71 -7.41
C THR A 215 0.26 17.80 -7.96
N VAL A 216 0.75 19.04 -8.11
CA VAL A 216 -0.05 20.16 -8.67
C VAL A 216 -0.41 19.98 -10.15
N ARG A 217 0.41 19.24 -10.92
CA ARG A 217 0.04 18.89 -12.30
C ARG A 217 -0.98 17.77 -12.34
N LEU A 218 -0.82 16.75 -11.49
CA LEU A 218 -1.73 15.61 -11.38
C LEU A 218 -3.15 16.01 -10.97
N VAL A 219 -3.32 16.95 -10.03
CA VAL A 219 -4.67 17.43 -9.64
C VAL A 219 -5.31 18.41 -10.64
N ARG A 220 -4.59 18.77 -11.71
CA ARG A 220 -5.12 19.56 -12.84
C ARG A 220 -5.48 18.68 -14.05
N ASP A 221 -5.53 17.36 -13.84
CA ASP A 221 -6.02 16.40 -14.81
C ASP A 221 -7.56 16.49 -14.89
N ASP A 222 -8.08 16.84 -16.06
CA ASP A 222 -9.52 17.10 -16.25
C ASP A 222 -10.36 15.80 -16.29
N ASP A 223 -9.74 14.63 -16.47
CA ASP A 223 -10.44 13.33 -16.55
C ASP A 223 -10.90 12.80 -15.17
N VAL A 224 -10.42 13.38 -14.06
CA VAL A 224 -10.70 12.89 -12.70
C VAL A 224 -11.30 13.97 -11.79
N VAL A 225 -12.49 13.69 -11.27
CA VAL A 225 -13.17 14.60 -10.33
C VAL A 225 -12.55 14.48 -8.94
N PHE A 226 -11.75 15.47 -8.57
CA PHE A 226 -11.32 15.63 -7.18
C PHE A 226 -12.46 16.17 -6.32
N ILE A 227 -12.80 15.43 -5.27
CA ILE A 227 -13.87 15.75 -4.31
C ILE A 227 -13.30 16.66 -3.21
N ASN A 228 -14.16 17.45 -2.56
CA ASN A 228 -13.81 18.28 -1.39
C ASN A 228 -12.63 19.24 -1.62
N GLN A 229 -12.52 19.80 -2.83
CA GLN A 229 -11.40 20.65 -3.30
C GLN A 229 -11.03 21.81 -2.36
N ALA A 230 -12.01 22.39 -1.67
CA ALA A 230 -11.78 23.45 -0.67
C ALA A 230 -10.98 22.97 0.56
N GLU A 231 -11.09 21.68 0.92
CA GLU A 231 -10.39 21.05 2.04
C GLU A 231 -9.15 20.26 1.62
N THR A 232 -8.85 20.20 0.31
CA THR A 232 -7.60 19.66 -0.23
C THR A 232 -6.51 20.74 -0.21
N LYS A 233 -6.03 21.01 1.01
CA LYS A 233 -5.06 22.06 1.30
C LYS A 233 -3.62 21.53 1.29
N CYS A 234 -2.68 22.38 0.90
CA CYS A 234 -1.26 22.11 0.99
C CYS A 234 -0.76 22.20 2.44
N ALA A 235 -0.02 21.21 2.91
CA ALA A 235 0.78 21.30 4.14
C ALA A 235 2.25 21.66 3.87
N SER A 236 2.72 21.48 2.64
CA SER A 236 4.04 21.94 2.19
C SER A 236 4.04 22.25 0.69
N PRO A 237 5.03 23.01 0.18
CA PRO A 237 6.02 23.78 0.92
C PRO A 237 5.42 25.04 1.60
N PRO A 238 6.14 25.71 2.52
CA PRO A 238 5.60 26.78 3.37
C PRO A 238 5.00 27.98 2.61
N GLU A 239 5.44 28.23 1.37
CA GLU A 239 4.93 29.32 0.53
C GLU A 239 3.46 29.13 0.12
N VAL A 240 2.96 27.89 0.17
CA VAL A 240 1.58 27.53 -0.20
C VAL A 240 0.81 26.83 0.94
N GLU A 241 1.39 26.70 2.11
CA GLU A 241 0.76 26.09 3.28
C GLU A 241 -0.62 26.71 3.59
N GLY A 242 -1.60 25.84 3.88
CA GLY A 242 -2.99 26.20 4.16
C GLY A 242 -3.86 26.56 2.93
N LYS A 243 -3.26 26.77 1.75
CA LYS A 243 -4.02 27.09 0.51
C LYS A 243 -4.57 25.82 -0.13
N SER A 244 -5.73 25.90 -0.78
CA SER A 244 -6.23 24.81 -1.62
C SER A 244 -5.28 24.58 -2.80
N ILE A 245 -4.97 23.31 -3.10
CA ILE A 245 -4.11 22.95 -4.23
C ILE A 245 -4.71 23.38 -5.59
N PHE A 246 -6.04 23.46 -5.67
CA PHE A 246 -6.79 23.86 -6.86
C PHE A 246 -6.77 25.39 -7.10
N GLU A 247 -6.55 26.18 -6.05
CA GLU A 247 -6.46 27.64 -6.12
C GLU A 247 -5.04 28.15 -6.41
N LEU A 248 -4.05 27.25 -6.48
CA LEU A 248 -2.67 27.62 -6.80
C LEU A 248 -2.58 28.21 -8.21
N ARG A 249 -1.86 29.33 -8.33
CA ARG A 249 -1.73 30.08 -9.59
C ARG A 249 -1.18 29.20 -10.71
N LYS A 250 -1.56 29.51 -11.96
CA LYS A 250 -1.13 28.74 -13.15
C LYS A 250 0.40 28.69 -13.30
N ASP A 251 1.09 29.77 -12.93
CA ASP A 251 2.54 29.96 -12.99
C ASP A 251 3.33 29.31 -11.83
N TYR A 252 2.66 28.72 -10.83
CA TYR A 252 3.33 28.05 -9.69
C TYR A 252 4.37 27.02 -10.13
N CYS A 253 4.09 26.26 -11.20
CA CYS A 253 4.99 25.26 -11.76
C CYS A 253 5.93 25.80 -12.87
N SER A 254 5.95 27.10 -13.13
CA SER A 254 6.70 27.71 -14.25
C SER A 254 8.12 28.15 -13.85
N THR A 255 8.37 28.43 -12.57
CA THR A 255 9.70 28.84 -12.05
C THR A 255 10.55 27.68 -11.56
N ALA A 256 9.99 26.46 -11.51
CA ALA A 256 10.66 25.23 -11.12
C ALA A 256 11.66 24.74 -12.20
N ARG A 257 12.74 25.50 -12.42
CA ARG A 257 13.98 24.95 -12.98
C ARG A 257 14.46 23.84 -12.05
N ASN A 258 14.55 22.62 -12.57
CA ASN A 258 15.04 21.40 -11.89
C ASN A 258 16.03 21.68 -10.74
N PRO A 259 15.67 21.39 -9.47
CA PRO A 259 16.59 21.48 -8.34
C PRO A 259 17.81 20.55 -8.49
N THR A 260 17.70 19.50 -9.31
CA THR A 260 18.70 18.47 -9.56
C THR A 260 19.84 18.89 -10.52
N GLY A 261 19.97 20.19 -10.85
CA GLY A 261 20.93 20.68 -11.86
C GLY A 261 22.27 21.23 -11.34
N LYS A 262 22.45 21.49 -10.05
CA LYS A 262 23.60 22.30 -9.55
C LYS A 262 24.74 21.56 -8.85
N SER A 263 24.69 20.24 -8.68
CA SER A 263 25.82 19.45 -8.14
C SER A 263 26.81 18.96 -9.21
N SER A 264 26.37 18.88 -10.47
CA SER A 264 27.11 18.18 -11.53
C SER A 264 28.40 18.91 -11.98
N PHE A 265 28.31 20.21 -12.27
CA PHE A 265 29.42 20.96 -12.88
C PHE A 265 30.65 21.06 -11.98
N PHE A 266 30.46 21.21 -10.67
CA PHE A 266 31.58 21.29 -9.71
C PHE A 266 32.29 19.93 -9.56
N GLN A 267 31.53 18.83 -9.56
CA GLN A 267 32.09 17.47 -9.58
C GLN A 267 32.89 17.19 -10.85
N PHE A 268 32.40 17.62 -12.02
CA PHE A 268 33.16 17.51 -13.27
C PHE A 268 34.46 18.32 -13.25
N ILE A 269 34.46 19.54 -12.71
CA ILE A 269 35.70 20.34 -12.55
C ILE A 269 36.70 19.63 -11.63
N VAL A 270 36.26 19.13 -10.47
CA VAL A 270 37.13 18.42 -9.52
C VAL A 270 37.73 17.16 -10.15
N LEU A 271 36.93 16.34 -10.83
CA LEU A 271 37.40 15.14 -11.53
C LEU A 271 38.34 15.47 -12.69
N PHE A 272 38.08 16.55 -13.44
CA PHE A 272 38.96 17.02 -14.51
C PHE A 272 40.33 17.48 -13.98
N VAL A 273 40.35 18.26 -12.89
CA VAL A 273 41.59 18.70 -12.23
C VAL A 273 42.40 17.51 -11.71
N ILE A 274 41.74 16.51 -11.11
CA ILE A 274 42.39 15.27 -10.67
C ILE A 274 42.98 14.51 -11.87
N ALA A 275 42.23 14.34 -12.95
CA ALA A 275 42.70 13.64 -14.16
C ALA A 275 43.90 14.33 -14.81
N VAL A 276 43.89 15.66 -14.92
CA VAL A 276 45.03 16.46 -15.42
C VAL A 276 46.24 16.32 -14.49
N GLY A 277 46.04 16.32 -13.16
CA GLY A 277 47.10 16.08 -12.18
C GLY A 277 47.74 14.70 -12.32
N ILE A 278 46.94 13.65 -12.50
CA ILE A 278 47.42 12.27 -12.74
C ILE A 278 48.20 12.19 -14.05
N LEU A 279 47.69 12.77 -15.15
CA LEU A 279 48.39 12.80 -16.43
C LEU A 279 49.74 13.54 -16.35
N PHE A 280 49.80 14.66 -15.63
CA PHE A 280 51.04 15.40 -15.40
C PHE A 280 52.04 14.59 -14.56
N ALA A 281 51.58 13.94 -13.49
CA ALA A 281 52.40 13.06 -12.67
C ALA A 281 52.95 11.86 -13.47
N TYR A 282 52.10 11.23 -14.29
CA TYR A 282 52.48 10.13 -15.18
C TYR A 282 53.51 10.57 -16.23
N LYS A 283 53.31 11.74 -16.86
CA LYS A 283 54.30 12.30 -17.81
C LYS A 283 55.65 12.53 -17.13
N LYS A 284 55.66 13.18 -15.95
CA LYS A 284 56.88 13.44 -15.17
C LYS A 284 57.58 12.16 -14.68
N TYR A 285 56.81 11.11 -14.35
CA TYR A 285 57.33 9.79 -14.01
C TYR A 285 57.98 9.12 -15.23
N ARG A 286 57.32 9.17 -16.39
CA ARG A 286 57.85 8.64 -17.66
C ARG A 286 59.13 9.34 -18.10
N GLU A 287 59.18 10.67 -17.99
CA GLU A 287 60.38 11.48 -18.27
C GLU A 287 61.55 11.07 -17.35
N ARG A 288 61.29 10.84 -16.06
CA ARG A 288 62.31 10.30 -15.13
C ARG A 288 62.79 8.91 -15.53
N LEU A 289 61.90 8.00 -15.95
CA LEU A 289 62.33 6.67 -16.43
C LEU A 289 63.20 6.75 -17.69
N SER A 290 62.89 7.63 -18.64
CA SER A 290 63.74 7.82 -19.83
C SER A 290 65.15 8.32 -19.51
N HIS A 291 65.37 8.94 -18.36
CA HIS A 291 66.70 9.34 -17.88
C HIS A 291 67.44 8.27 -17.06
N MET A 292 66.82 7.11 -16.77
CA MET A 292 67.47 6.00 -16.03
C MET A 292 68.06 4.91 -16.94
N SER A 293 68.01 5.07 -18.26
CA SER A 293 68.50 4.10 -19.25
C SER A 293 69.94 4.37 -19.72
N SER A 294 70.89 4.59 -18.79
CA SER A 294 72.33 4.57 -19.11
C SER A 294 73.22 4.38 -17.87
N ALA A 295 73.30 3.14 -17.36
CA ALA A 295 74.38 2.70 -16.46
C ALA A 295 74.76 1.24 -16.82
N PRO A 296 76.05 0.92 -17.00
CA PRO A 296 76.46 -0.37 -17.55
C PRO A 296 76.50 -1.50 -16.52
N VAL A 297 76.26 -2.74 -16.97
CA VAL A 297 76.50 -3.96 -16.18
C VAL A 297 78.01 -4.19 -16.10
N GLY A 298 78.60 -3.96 -14.92
CA GLY A 298 80.01 -4.23 -14.63
C GLY A 298 80.18 -5.48 -13.77
N TYR A 299 80.92 -6.47 -14.27
CA TYR A 299 81.45 -7.59 -13.49
C TYR A 299 82.86 -7.26 -12.99
N THR A 300 83.18 -7.54 -11.71
CA THR A 300 84.55 -7.85 -11.25
C THR A 300 84.59 -8.57 -9.91
N ASN A 301 85.25 -9.73 -9.92
CA ASN A 301 86.15 -10.28 -8.90
C ASN A 301 85.72 -10.42 -7.41
N LEU A 302 85.46 -11.67 -7.04
CA LEU A 302 86.02 -12.27 -5.80
C LEU A 302 87.19 -13.17 -6.20
N GLN A 303 88.26 -13.22 -5.39
CA GLN A 303 89.50 -13.96 -5.66
C GLN A 303 89.72 -15.11 -4.66
N HIS A 304 90.45 -16.14 -5.13
CA HIS A 304 90.96 -17.31 -4.39
C HIS A 304 89.84 -18.27 -3.92
N GLU A 305 89.99 -19.58 -3.87
CA GLU A 305 91.16 -20.49 -3.86
C GLU A 305 90.59 -21.84 -4.40
N GLN A 306 91.18 -22.63 -5.30
CA GLN A 306 92.42 -23.43 -5.21
C GLN A 306 92.73 -23.97 -6.63
N ALA A 307 94.01 -24.03 -7.01
CA ALA A 307 94.43 -24.73 -8.23
C ALA A 307 94.95 -26.13 -7.88
N VAL A 308 94.45 -27.16 -8.57
CA VAL A 308 95.05 -28.51 -8.60
C VAL A 308 95.14 -28.96 -10.06
N GLU A 309 96.38 -29.06 -10.52
CA GLU A 309 96.86 -29.66 -11.77
C GLU A 309 98.18 -30.39 -11.40
N PRO A 310 98.73 -31.33 -12.19
CA PRO A 310 98.17 -32.02 -13.36
C PRO A 310 97.75 -33.45 -12.91
N GLU A 311 97.87 -34.60 -13.60
CA GLU A 311 98.48 -34.98 -14.89
C GLU A 311 97.82 -36.26 -15.45
N PHE A 312 98.26 -36.70 -16.63
CA PHE A 312 97.71 -37.83 -17.40
C PHE A 312 98.44 -39.15 -17.14
N VAL A 313 97.69 -40.25 -17.11
CA VAL A 313 97.93 -41.47 -17.91
C VAL A 313 96.59 -41.98 -18.42
#